data_AF-A0A7Y1W2W6-F1
#
_entry.id   AF-A0A7Y1W2W6-F1
#
_cell.length_a   1.000
_cell.length_b   1.000
_cell.length_c   1.000
_cell.angle_alpha   90.00
_cell.angle_beta   90.00
_cell.angle_gamma   90.00
#
_symmetry.space_group_name_H-M   'P 1'
#
loop_
_entity.id
_entity.type
_entity.pdbx_description
1 polymer ?
#
loop_
_entity_poly.entity_id
_entity_poly.type
_entity_poly.pdbx_seq_one_letter_code
_entity_poly.pdbx_strand_id
1 'polypeptide(L)'
;MRNALCLLFSLLLLSCVSAKPGPDAFSSAEEAIRSAERAGAEELAPTELRTAREKLAEARRGLEQGKYEIALYLVEESEINSELAIEQSRAAKSRRRVNELQRANEVLREEMEATYGEDFQ
;
A
#
# COMPACT_ATOMS: atom_id res chain seq x y z
N MET A 1 -33.54 -25.49 44.06
CA MET A 1 -33.47 -25.68 42.60
C MET A 1 -33.61 -24.39 41.81
N ARG A 2 -34.40 -23.39 42.26
CA ARG A 2 -34.55 -22.09 41.58
C ARG A 2 -33.29 -21.20 41.63
N ASN A 3 -32.51 -21.29 42.71
CA ASN A 3 -31.29 -20.47 42.90
C ASN A 3 -30.09 -20.98 42.08
N ALA A 4 -30.08 -22.25 41.68
CA ALA A 4 -29.01 -22.82 40.84
C ALA A 4 -29.16 -22.37 39.37
N LEU A 5 -30.40 -22.12 38.93
CA LEU A 5 -30.68 -21.64 37.57
C LEU A 5 -30.20 -20.19 37.35
N CYS A 6 -30.28 -19.36 38.39
CA CYS A 6 -29.81 -17.97 38.32
C CYS A 6 -28.29 -17.86 38.26
N LEU A 7 -27.56 -18.74 38.95
CA LEU A 7 -26.09 -18.77 38.92
C LEU A 7 -25.53 -19.28 37.59
N LEU A 8 -26.26 -20.17 36.90
CA LEU A 8 -25.86 -20.69 35.58
C LEU A 8 -26.03 -19.66 34.46
N PHE A 9 -27.01 -18.75 34.59
CA PHE A 9 -27.29 -17.71 33.59
C PHE A 9 -26.25 -16.57 33.60
N SER A 10 -25.61 -16.31 34.74
CA SER A 10 -24.56 -15.29 34.87
C SER A 10 -23.21 -15.66 34.22
N LEU A 11 -22.96 -16.94 33.89
CA LEU A 11 -21.70 -17.37 33.26
C LEU A 11 -21.68 -17.24 31.72
N LEU A 12 -22.80 -16.89 31.09
CA LEU A 12 -22.89 -16.73 29.62
C LEU A 12 -22.49 -15.34 29.13
N LEU A 13 -22.06 -14.45 30.04
CA LEU A 13 -21.49 -13.14 29.71
C LEU A 13 -19.95 -13.17 29.78
N LEU A 14 -19.30 -14.25 29.29
CA LEU A 14 -17.90 -14.16 28.87
C LEU A 14 -17.85 -13.29 27.62
N SER A 15 -17.85 -11.98 27.84
CA SER A 15 -17.47 -10.96 26.86
C SER A 15 -16.17 -11.40 26.18
N CYS A 16 -16.18 -11.49 24.86
CA CYS A 16 -14.98 -11.63 24.06
C CYS A 16 -14.00 -10.53 24.45
N VAL A 17 -13.01 -10.86 25.27
CA VAL A 17 -11.86 -10.00 25.51
C VAL A 17 -11.18 -9.88 24.15
N SER A 18 -11.41 -8.74 23.49
CA SER A 18 -10.65 -8.35 22.30
C SER A 18 -9.20 -8.24 22.75
N ALA A 19 -8.43 -9.31 22.50
CA ALA A 19 -7.04 -9.41 22.92
C ALA A 19 -6.21 -8.38 22.12
N LYS A 20 -5.23 -7.78 22.79
CA LYS A 20 -4.31 -6.84 22.13
C LYS A 20 -3.71 -7.49 20.87
N PRO A 21 -3.74 -6.82 19.71
CA PRO A 21 -3.14 -7.33 18.48
C PRO A 21 -1.66 -7.62 18.67
N GLY A 22 -1.19 -8.71 18.07
CA GLY A 22 0.23 -9.05 18.02
C GLY A 22 1.05 -8.02 17.21
N PRO A 23 2.37 -7.97 17.41
CA PRO A 23 3.26 -7.01 16.72
C PRO A 23 3.36 -7.24 15.21
N ASP A 24 3.06 -8.45 14.72
CA ASP A 24 3.28 -8.87 13.34
C ASP A 24 2.57 -7.95 12.32
N ALA A 25 1.31 -7.61 12.57
CA ALA A 25 0.50 -6.78 11.67
C ALA A 25 1.08 -5.36 11.46
N PHE A 26 1.66 -4.75 12.50
CA PHE A 26 2.28 -3.43 12.35
C PHE A 26 3.59 -3.50 11.59
N SER A 27 4.35 -4.59 11.76
CA SER A 27 5.62 -4.80 11.06
C SER A 27 5.44 -5.02 9.56
N SER A 28 4.38 -5.73 9.15
CA SER A 28 4.06 -5.95 7.74
C SER A 28 3.69 -4.65 7.03
N ALA A 29 2.86 -3.80 7.65
CA ALA A 29 2.55 -2.48 7.09
C ALA A 29 3.77 -1.56 6.97
N GLU A 30 4.68 -1.57 7.96
CA GLU A 30 5.94 -0.83 7.84
C GLU A 30 6.80 -1.34 6.67
N GLU A 31 6.85 -2.66 6.46
CA GLU A 31 7.59 -3.25 5.36
C GLU A 31 6.97 -2.93 3.99
N ALA A 32 5.64 -2.90 3.91
CA ALA A 32 4.91 -2.47 2.72
C ALA A 32 5.25 -1.01 2.36
N ILE A 33 5.26 -0.10 3.34
CA ILE A 33 5.67 1.30 3.14
C ILE A 33 7.12 1.39 2.64
N ARG A 34 8.06 0.68 3.30
CA ARG A 34 9.46 0.64 2.84
C ARG A 34 9.61 0.08 1.42
N SER A 35 8.73 -0.84 1.03
CA SER A 35 8.73 -1.42 -0.31
C SER A 35 8.19 -0.42 -1.34
N ALA A 36 7.18 0.38 -0.99
CA ALA A 36 6.71 1.50 -1.80
C ALA A 36 7.78 2.59 -1.98
N GLU A 37 8.50 2.95 -0.92
CA GLU A 37 9.64 3.87 -0.97
C GLU A 37 10.73 3.35 -1.93
N ARG A 38 11.14 2.08 -1.78
CA ARG A 38 12.09 1.42 -2.71
C ARG A 38 11.57 1.37 -4.15
N ALA A 39 10.25 1.30 -4.34
CA ALA A 39 9.63 1.38 -5.66
C ALA A 39 9.64 2.79 -6.25
N GLY A 40 10.03 3.83 -5.50
CA GLY A 40 10.08 5.22 -5.95
C GLY A 40 8.78 5.98 -5.76
N ALA A 41 7.91 5.51 -4.86
CA ALA A 41 6.59 6.11 -4.64
C ALA A 41 6.65 7.56 -4.15
N GLU A 42 7.75 8.01 -3.53
CA GLU A 42 7.89 9.41 -3.12
C GLU A 42 7.77 10.41 -4.28
N GLU A 43 8.25 10.03 -5.46
CA GLU A 43 8.13 10.84 -6.67
C GLU A 43 6.92 10.43 -7.52
N LEU A 44 6.65 9.12 -7.59
CA LEU A 44 5.75 8.56 -8.60
C LEU A 44 4.33 8.31 -8.11
N ALA A 45 4.14 8.15 -6.79
CA ALA A 45 2.86 7.88 -6.13
C ALA A 45 2.80 8.51 -4.71
N PRO A 46 3.03 9.85 -4.59
CA PRO A 46 3.20 10.50 -3.30
C PRO A 46 1.92 10.51 -2.45
N THR A 47 0.76 10.54 -3.09
CA THR A 47 -0.54 10.60 -2.40
C THR A 47 -0.80 9.31 -1.64
N GLU A 48 -0.66 8.18 -2.30
CA GLU A 48 -0.89 6.84 -1.80
C GLU A 48 0.13 6.48 -0.70
N LEU A 49 1.40 6.82 -0.92
CA LEU A 49 2.45 6.64 0.09
C LEU A 49 2.17 7.46 1.35
N ARG A 50 1.71 8.71 1.20
CA ARG A 50 1.30 9.54 2.34
C ARG A 50 0.10 8.93 3.06
N THR A 51 -0.93 8.52 2.34
CA THR A 51 -2.11 7.87 2.93
C THR A 51 -1.71 6.63 3.72
N ALA A 52 -0.83 5.79 3.19
CA ALA A 52 -0.33 4.62 3.91
C ALA A 52 0.34 5.00 5.25
N ARG A 53 1.25 5.98 5.23
CA ARG A 53 1.93 6.50 6.43
C ARG A 53 0.94 7.07 7.45
N GLU A 54 -0.06 7.82 6.99
CA GLU A 54 -1.10 8.41 7.84
C GLU A 54 -1.96 7.32 8.51
N LYS A 55 -2.37 6.30 7.76
CA LYS A 55 -3.17 5.18 8.26
C LYS A 55 -2.40 4.36 9.30
N LEU A 56 -1.13 4.07 9.06
CA LEU A 56 -0.29 3.38 10.04
C LEU A 56 -0.08 4.22 11.31
N ALA A 57 0.08 5.54 11.18
CA ALA A 57 0.18 6.43 12.33
C ALA A 57 -1.14 6.47 13.13
N GLU A 58 -2.28 6.50 12.45
CA GLU A 58 -3.60 6.42 13.07
C GLU A 58 -3.81 5.08 13.77
N ALA A 59 -3.38 3.97 13.16
CA ALA A 59 -3.44 2.64 13.74
C ALA A 59 -2.68 2.57 15.08
N ARG A 60 -1.48 3.18 15.16
CA ARG A 60 -0.70 3.23 16.40
C ARG A 60 -1.43 3.98 17.50
N ARG A 61 -2.04 5.12 17.18
CA ARG A 61 -2.89 5.86 18.14
C ARG A 61 -4.09 5.03 18.58
N GLY A 62 -4.73 4.29 17.67
CA GLY A 62 -5.81 3.35 17.99
C GLY A 62 -5.38 2.26 18.96
N LEU A 63 -4.18 1.69 18.76
CA LEU A 63 -3.59 0.68 19.62
C LEU A 63 -3.33 1.21 21.05
N GLU A 64 -2.83 2.43 21.18
CA GLU A 64 -2.64 3.11 22.48
C GLU A 64 -3.96 3.39 23.19
N GLN A 65 -5.02 3.66 22.43
CA GLN A 65 -6.38 3.91 22.94
C GLN A 65 -7.19 2.62 23.22
N GLY A 66 -6.61 1.44 23.01
CA GLY A 66 -7.31 0.16 23.18
C GLY A 66 -8.35 -0.15 22.09
N LYS A 67 -8.35 0.59 20.97
CA LYS A 67 -9.25 0.41 19.82
C LYS A 67 -8.69 -0.60 18.83
N TYR A 68 -8.54 -1.84 19.27
CA TYR A 68 -7.77 -2.86 18.55
C TYR A 68 -8.33 -3.20 17.17
N GLU A 69 -9.65 -3.36 17.04
CA GLU A 69 -10.29 -3.67 15.75
C GLU A 69 -10.08 -2.54 14.72
N ILE A 70 -10.28 -1.30 15.16
CA ILE A 70 -10.05 -0.11 14.31
C ILE A 70 -8.58 0.00 13.93
N ALA A 71 -7.66 -0.27 14.87
CA ALA A 71 -6.23 -0.24 14.60
C ALA A 71 -5.83 -1.28 13.55
N LEU A 72 -6.36 -2.50 13.61
CA LEU A 72 -6.10 -3.54 12.62
C LEU A 72 -6.66 -3.18 11.24
N TYR A 73 -7.86 -2.62 11.18
CA TYR A 73 -8.43 -2.13 9.93
C TYR A 73 -7.56 -1.03 9.28
N LEU A 74 -7.05 -0.10 10.09
CA LEU A 74 -6.16 0.96 9.61
C LEU A 74 -4.79 0.42 9.13
N VAL A 75 -4.29 -0.65 9.76
CA VAL A 75 -3.08 -1.36 9.28
C VAL A 75 -3.33 -1.95 7.89
N GLU A 76 -4.45 -2.63 7.69
CA GLU A 76 -4.83 -3.20 6.39
C GLU A 76 -4.99 -2.10 5.33
N GLU A 77 -5.64 -0.98 5.66
CA GLU A 77 -5.71 0.18 4.77
C GLU A 77 -4.31 0.72 4.43
N SER A 78 -3.38 0.74 5.38
CA SER A 78 -1.98 1.15 5.13
C SER A 78 -1.27 0.21 4.15
N GLU A 79 -1.47 -1.10 4.28
CA GLU A 79 -0.88 -2.10 3.38
C GLU A 79 -1.43 -1.94 1.95
N ILE A 80 -2.75 -1.82 1.80
CA ILE A 80 -3.41 -1.63 0.50
C ILE A 80 -2.92 -0.34 -0.18
N ASN A 81 -2.82 0.76 0.55
CA ASN A 81 -2.30 2.02 -0.01
C ASN A 81 -0.82 1.90 -0.40
N SER A 82 -0.02 1.14 0.36
CA SER A 82 1.38 0.88 0.01
C SER A 82 1.50 0.05 -1.26
N GLU A 83 0.68 -0.98 -1.42
CA GLU A 83 0.65 -1.80 -2.64
C GLU A 83 0.21 -0.98 -3.86
N LEU A 84 -0.82 -0.15 -3.69
CA LEU A 84 -1.26 0.78 -4.72
C LEU A 84 -0.12 1.74 -5.13
N ALA A 85 0.62 2.27 -4.17
CA ALA A 85 1.77 3.14 -4.43
C ALA A 85 2.90 2.43 -5.20
N ILE A 86 3.16 1.15 -4.88
CA ILE A 86 4.12 0.31 -5.61
C ILE A 86 3.70 0.16 -7.08
N GLU A 87 2.44 -0.23 -7.32
CA GLU A 87 1.95 -0.49 -8.67
C GLU A 87 1.86 0.78 -9.52
N GLN A 88 1.43 1.90 -8.94
CA GLN A 88 1.48 3.18 -9.62
C GLN A 88 2.92 3.59 -9.98
N SER A 89 3.87 3.36 -9.08
CA SER A 89 5.29 3.63 -9.35
C SER A 89 5.85 2.76 -10.47
N ARG A 90 5.49 1.47 -10.50
CA ARG A 90 5.84 0.55 -11.60
C ARG A 90 5.23 0.99 -12.92
N ALA A 91 3.95 1.37 -12.92
CA ALA A 91 3.26 1.86 -14.10
C ALA A 91 3.89 3.15 -14.65
N ALA A 92 4.23 4.10 -13.77
CA ALA A 92 4.89 5.35 -14.16
C ALA A 92 6.27 5.10 -14.78
N LYS A 93 7.07 4.20 -14.19
CA LYS A 93 8.37 3.77 -14.76
C LYS A 93 8.21 3.11 -16.12
N SER A 94 7.21 2.25 -16.29
CA SER A 94 6.92 1.60 -17.58
C SER A 94 6.55 2.62 -18.65
N ARG A 95 5.68 3.58 -18.34
CA ARG A 95 5.32 4.68 -19.24
C ARG A 95 6.53 5.52 -19.66
N ARG A 96 7.43 5.84 -18.71
CA ARG A 96 8.69 6.56 -19.02
C ARG A 96 9.53 5.78 -20.03
N ARG A 97 9.72 4.46 -19.84
CA ARG A 97 10.46 3.59 -20.77
C ARG A 97 9.83 3.53 -22.15
N VAL A 98 8.51 3.43 -22.23
CA VAL A 98 7.80 3.43 -23.53
C VAL A 98 8.06 4.75 -24.27
N ASN A 99 7.99 5.89 -23.57
CA ASN A 99 8.25 7.19 -24.17
C ASN A 99 9.72 7.33 -24.63
N GLU A 100 10.68 6.77 -23.89
CA GLU A 100 12.09 6.74 -24.29
C GLU A 100 12.31 5.92 -25.57
N LEU A 101 11.70 4.73 -25.65
CA LEU A 101 11.78 3.88 -26.85
C LEU A 101 11.10 4.52 -28.06
N GLN A 102 9.98 5.21 -27.87
CA GLN A 102 9.31 5.95 -28.94
C GLN A 102 10.21 7.05 -29.50
N ARG A 103 10.88 7.82 -28.63
CA ARG A 103 11.83 8.86 -29.06
C ARG A 103 13.04 8.25 -29.79
N ALA A 104 13.57 7.13 -29.30
CA ALA A 104 14.67 6.44 -29.96
C ALA A 104 14.28 5.96 -31.37
N ASN A 105 13.07 5.43 -31.54
CA ASN A 105 12.55 5.03 -32.86
C ASN A 105 12.38 6.23 -33.80
N GLU A 106 11.91 7.38 -33.30
CA GLU A 106 11.79 8.60 -34.11
C GLU A 106 13.15 9.05 -34.63
N VAL A 107 14.16 9.12 -33.75
CA VAL A 107 15.54 9.48 -34.13
C VAL A 107 16.10 8.52 -35.17
N LEU A 108 15.91 7.20 -35.00
CA LEU A 108 16.35 6.21 -35.99
C LEU A 108 15.66 6.39 -37.34
N ARG A 109 14.38 6.77 -37.34
CA ARG A 109 13.61 7.03 -38.56
C ARG A 109 14.15 8.27 -39.28
N GLU A 110 14.40 9.35 -38.55
CA GLU A 110 15.00 10.58 -39.09
C GLU A 110 16.39 10.31 -39.67
N GLU A 111 17.23 9.53 -38.97
CA GLU A 111 18.57 9.15 -39.45
C GLU A 111 18.51 8.32 -40.73
N MET A 112 17.57 7.37 -40.83
CA MET A 112 17.36 6.58 -42.05
C MET A 112 16.92 7.45 -43.23
N GLU A 113 16.00 8.38 -43.01
CA GLU A 113 15.54 9.31 -44.04
C GLU A 113 16.65 10.27 -44.49
N ALA A 114 17.44 10.81 -43.56
CA ALA A 114 18.57 11.68 -43.88
C ALA A 114 19.69 10.94 -44.63
N THR A 115 19.95 9.67 -44.31
CA THR A 115 21.06 8.90 -44.90
C THR A 115 20.71 8.32 -46.28
N TYR A 116 19.48 7.83 -46.46
CA TYR A 116 19.08 7.09 -47.66
C TYR A 116 18.00 7.80 -48.49
N GLY A 117 17.37 8.87 -47.98
CA GLY A 117 16.30 9.59 -48.67
C GLY A 117 16.77 10.35 -49.91
N GLU A 118 18.06 10.73 -49.98
CA GLU A 118 18.64 11.37 -51.17
C GLU A 118 18.89 10.37 -52.33
N ASP A 119 19.05 9.07 -52.04
CA ASP A 119 19.31 8.04 -53.07
C ASP A 119 18.04 7.64 -53.87
N PHE A 120 16.84 8.07 -53.44
CA PHE A 120 15.56 7.71 -54.05
C PHE A 120 14.85 8.87 -54.80
N GLN A 121 15.54 9.99 -55.04
CA GLN A 121 15.08 11.07 -55.93
C GLN A 121 15.75 11.00 -57.31
#